data_AF-A0A242CFZ8-F1
#
_entry.id   AF-A0A242CFZ8-F1
#
_cell.length_a   1.000
_cell.length_b   1.000
_cell.length_c   1.000
_cell.angle_alpha   90.00
_cell.angle_beta   90.00
_cell.angle_gamma   90.00
#
_symmetry.space_group_name_H-M   'P 1'
#
loop_
_entity.id
_entity.type
_entity.pdbx_description
1 polymer ?
#
loop_
_entity_poly.entity_id
_entity_poly.type
_entity_poly.pdbx_seq_one_letter_code
_entity_poly.pdbx_strand_id
1 'polypeptide(L)'
;MDEILICELNKFEVIESRSTGCELEYVLIKDTKEHREKINYLLCTINTWAYVPERFSPTMHEFLTFCETECEGYLDVAHLVYNFVQNVNLEKIEFKQNKNKWVSTI
;
A
#
# COMPACT_ATOMS: atom_id res chain seq x y z
N MET A 1 -5.14 13.88 1.56
CA MET A 1 -4.09 12.86 1.80
C MET A 1 -4.52 11.57 1.14
N ASP A 2 -5.72 11.10 1.45
CA ASP A 2 -6.35 9.90 0.87
C ASP A 2 -6.40 9.94 -0.67
N GLU A 3 -6.76 11.08 -1.28
CA GLU A 3 -6.76 11.22 -2.75
C GLU A 3 -5.38 11.06 -3.40
N ILE A 4 -4.31 11.54 -2.74
CA ILE A 4 -2.93 11.39 -3.27
C ILE A 4 -2.52 9.92 -3.17
N LEU A 5 -2.76 9.29 -2.01
CA LEU A 5 -2.50 7.87 -1.81
C LEU A 5 -3.24 7.02 -2.85
N ILE A 6 -4.54 7.25 -3.04
CA ILE A 6 -5.36 6.56 -4.05
C ILE A 6 -4.82 6.78 -5.47
N CYS A 7 -4.46 8.02 -5.82
CA CYS A 7 -3.89 8.32 -7.14
C CYS A 7 -2.59 7.56 -7.40
N GLU A 8 -1.69 7.50 -6.41
CA GLU A 8 -0.41 6.79 -6.54
C GLU A 8 -0.60 5.28 -6.56
N LEU A 9 -1.44 4.72 -5.68
CA LEU A 9 -1.75 3.29 -5.66
C LEU A 9 -2.38 2.80 -6.97
N ASN A 10 -3.19 3.64 -7.63
CA ASN A 10 -3.83 3.31 -8.90
C ASN A 10 -2.89 3.36 -10.13
N LYS A 11 -1.63 3.74 -9.97
CA LYS A 11 -0.63 3.68 -11.04
C LYS A 11 -0.03 2.29 -11.23
N PHE A 12 -0.19 1.40 -10.25
CA PHE A 12 0.32 0.04 -10.33
C PHE A 12 -0.66 -0.87 -11.05
N GLU A 13 -0.13 -1.74 -11.91
CA GLU A 13 -0.92 -2.79 -12.53
C GLU A 13 -1.18 -3.91 -11.52
N VAL A 14 -2.45 -4.12 -11.20
CA VAL A 14 -2.90 -5.19 -10.31
C VAL A 14 -2.96 -6.50 -11.08
N ILE A 15 -2.22 -7.49 -10.59
CA ILE A 15 -2.17 -8.84 -11.18
C ILE A 15 -3.32 -9.67 -10.63
N GLU A 16 -3.52 -9.61 -9.33
CA GLU A 16 -4.53 -10.38 -8.63
C GLU A 16 -4.99 -9.62 -7.39
N SER A 17 -6.24 -9.80 -7.02
CA SER A 17 -6.78 -9.26 -5.79
C SER A 17 -7.88 -10.17 -5.29
N ARG A 18 -8.10 -10.19 -3.98
CA ARG A 18 -9.15 -10.98 -3.37
C ARG A 18 -9.78 -10.26 -2.20
N SER A 19 -11.09 -10.47 -2.07
CA SER A 19 -11.87 -10.08 -0.92
C SER A 19 -12.79 -11.24 -0.55
N THR A 20 -12.92 -11.53 0.74
CA THR A 20 -13.89 -12.50 1.25
C THR A 20 -14.89 -11.77 2.12
N GLY A 21 -16.18 -11.88 1.78
CA GLY A 21 -17.22 -11.09 2.44
C GLY A 21 -17.03 -9.58 2.19
N CYS A 22 -16.89 -8.82 3.27
CA CYS A 22 -16.66 -7.37 3.23
C CYS A 22 -15.19 -6.97 3.50
N GLU A 23 -14.28 -7.93 3.65
CA GLU A 23 -12.88 -7.68 4.00
C GLU A 23 -11.96 -7.91 2.80
N LEU A 24 -11.06 -6.94 2.56
CA LEU A 24 -10.01 -7.04 1.55
C LEU A 24 -8.89 -7.94 2.08
N GLU A 25 -8.63 -9.06 1.41
CA GLU A 25 -7.58 -9.99 1.80
C GLU A 25 -6.22 -9.52 1.27
N TYR A 26 -6.12 -9.32 -0.06
CA TYR A 26 -4.87 -8.92 -0.70
C TYR A 26 -5.07 -8.16 -2.01
N VAL A 27 -4.05 -7.39 -2.40
CA VAL A 27 -3.91 -6.76 -3.72
C VAL A 27 -2.47 -6.95 -4.20
N LEU A 28 -2.26 -7.88 -5.13
CA LEU A 28 -0.95 -8.25 -5.65
C LEU A 28 -0.57 -7.43 -6.88
N ILE A 29 0.64 -6.87 -6.82
CA ILE A 29 1.32 -6.30 -7.99
C ILE A 29 2.62 -7.05 -8.25
N LYS A 30 3.20 -6.88 -9.44
CA LYS A 30 4.50 -7.49 -9.76
C LYS A 30 5.56 -7.00 -8.78
N ASP A 31 6.36 -7.91 -8.23
CA ASP A 31 7.54 -7.50 -7.49
C ASP A 31 8.67 -7.11 -8.44
N THR A 32 9.03 -5.82 -8.43
CA THR A 32 10.18 -5.29 -9.16
C THR A 32 10.91 -4.29 -8.29
N LYS A 33 12.20 -4.09 -8.53
CA LYS A 33 12.99 -3.07 -7.83
C LYS A 33 12.34 -1.68 -7.89
N GLU A 34 11.83 -1.30 -9.07
CA GLU A 34 11.15 -0.02 -9.26
C GLU A 34 9.86 0.08 -8.44
N HIS A 35 9.06 -0.99 -8.39
CA HIS A 35 7.84 -1.02 -7.57
C HIS A 35 8.14 -0.94 -6.08
N ARG A 36 9.15 -1.68 -5.59
CA ARG A 36 9.61 -1.60 -4.20
C ARG A 36 10.03 -0.17 -3.82
N GLU A 37 10.83 0.48 -4.67
CA GLU A 37 11.28 1.86 -4.44
C GLU A 37 10.11 2.86 -4.43
N LYS A 38 9.19 2.76 -5.40
CA LYS A 38 8.01 3.65 -5.48
C LYS A 38 7.07 3.48 -4.28
N ILE A 39 6.80 2.24 -3.88
CA ILE A 39 5.93 1.96 -2.72
C ILE A 39 6.58 2.49 -1.45
N ASN A 40 7.87 2.20 -1.21
CA ASN A 40 8.52 2.72 -0.01
C ASN A 40 8.49 4.26 0.03
N TYR A 41 8.79 4.92 -1.09
CA TYR A 41 8.72 6.37 -1.17
C TYR A 41 7.32 6.91 -0.87
N LEU A 42 6.28 6.27 -1.40
CA LEU A 42 4.88 6.62 -1.13
C LEU A 42 4.56 6.50 0.37
N LEU A 43 4.90 5.36 0.99
CA LEU A 43 4.65 5.11 2.42
C LEU A 43 5.37 6.13 3.30
N CYS A 44 6.65 6.39 3.03
CA CYS A 44 7.44 7.40 3.74
C CYS A 44 6.87 8.81 3.59
N THR A 45 6.43 9.17 2.39
CA THR A 45 5.84 10.48 2.11
C THR A 45 4.56 10.66 2.92
N ILE A 46 3.65 9.68 2.90
CA ILE A 46 2.39 9.76 3.64
C ILE A 46 2.64 9.89 5.14
N ASN A 47 3.54 9.09 5.72
CA ASN A 47 3.86 9.17 7.14
C ASN A 47 4.47 10.53 7.53
N THR A 48 5.37 11.06 6.70
CA THR A 48 5.96 12.40 6.91
C THR A 48 4.88 13.49 6.90
N TRP A 49 3.95 13.42 5.95
CA TRP A 49 2.84 14.37 5.84
C TRP A 49 1.84 14.26 6.99
N ALA A 50 1.69 13.06 7.56
CA ALA A 50 0.87 12.81 8.74
C ALA A 50 1.54 13.25 10.06
N TYR A 51 2.68 13.97 9.99
CA TYR A 51 3.49 14.39 11.15
C TYR A 51 3.85 13.22 12.09
N VAL A 52 3.97 12.03 11.52
CA VAL A 52 4.38 10.84 12.24
C VAL A 52 5.89 10.99 12.54
N PRO A 53 6.32 10.81 13.80
CA PRO A 53 7.75 10.87 14.12
C PRO A 53 8.55 9.89 13.24
N GLU A 54 9.72 10.30 12.74
CA GLU A 54 10.55 9.52 11.80
C GLU A 54 10.78 8.06 12.23
N ARG A 55 10.83 7.79 13.55
CA ARG A 55 10.95 6.43 14.11
C ARG A 55 9.81 5.46 13.75
N PHE A 56 8.71 5.96 13.21
CA PHE A 56 7.56 5.16 12.78
C PHE A 56 7.39 5.15 11.25
N SER A 57 8.27 5.84 10.51
CA SER A 57 8.40 5.66 9.07
C SER A 57 9.34 4.49 8.83
N PRO A 58 8.97 3.47 8.03
CA PRO A 58 9.86 2.35 7.76
C PRO A 58 11.12 2.84 7.05
N THR A 59 12.27 2.39 7.51
CA THR A 59 13.50 2.55 6.72
C THR A 59 13.41 1.68 5.47
N MET A 60 14.13 2.05 4.40
CA MET A 60 14.21 1.22 3.19
C MET A 60 14.70 -0.20 3.50
N HIS A 61 15.57 -0.36 4.51
CA HIS A 61 16.02 -1.67 4.94
C HIS A 61 14.89 -2.49 5.56
N GLU A 62 14.14 -1.94 6.51
CA GLU A 62 13.00 -2.62 7.14
C GLU A 62 11.91 -2.98 6.12
N PHE A 63 11.61 -2.06 5.20
CA PHE A 63 10.66 -2.31 4.12
C PHE A 63 11.11 -3.46 3.21
N LEU A 64 12.39 -3.49 2.81
CA LEU A 64 12.92 -4.55 1.96
C LEU A 64 12.92 -5.90 2.68
N THR A 65 13.36 -5.94 3.94
CA THR A 65 13.32 -7.17 4.75
C THR A 65 11.91 -7.71 4.90
N PHE A 66 10.94 -6.82 5.11
CA PHE A 66 9.52 -7.21 5.15
C PHE A 66 9.03 -7.78 3.82
N CYS A 67 9.34 -7.11 2.69
CA CYS A 67 8.95 -7.62 1.37
C CYS A 67 9.61 -8.98 1.07
N GLU A 68 10.87 -9.17 1.45
CA GLU A 68 11.57 -10.44 1.22
C GLU A 68 11.03 -11.61 2.06
N THR A 69 10.40 -11.32 3.19
CA THR A 69 9.84 -12.33 4.10
C THR A 69 8.37 -12.62 3.82
N GLU A 70 7.58 -11.59 3.51
CA GLU A 70 6.11 -11.66 3.43
C GLU A 70 5.58 -11.58 1.98
N CYS A 71 6.42 -11.28 0.99
CA CYS A 71 6.02 -11.00 -0.39
C CYS A 71 6.91 -11.76 -1.41
N GLU A 72 6.63 -13.06 -1.62
CA GLU A 72 7.40 -13.87 -2.58
C GLU A 72 6.88 -13.70 -4.02
N GLY A 73 7.68 -13.07 -4.89
CA GLY A 73 7.39 -12.87 -6.32
C GLY A 73 6.35 -11.79 -6.64
N TYR A 74 5.55 -11.38 -5.65
CA TYR A 74 4.52 -10.35 -5.74
C TYR A 74 4.53 -9.48 -4.50
N LEU A 75 4.18 -8.20 -4.64
CA LEU A 75 3.99 -7.30 -3.49
C LEU A 75 2.49 -7.20 -3.17
N ASP A 76 2.11 -7.54 -1.93
CA ASP A 76 0.76 -7.31 -1.43
C ASP A 76 0.61 -5.86 -0.94
N VAL A 77 0.07 -5.02 -1.82
CA VAL A 77 -0.09 -3.59 -1.57
C VAL A 77 -1.07 -3.31 -0.44
N ALA A 78 -2.13 -4.13 -0.30
CA ALA A 78 -3.07 -3.97 0.80
C ALA A 78 -2.35 -4.17 2.13
N HIS A 79 -1.59 -5.26 2.24
CA HIS A 79 -0.82 -5.55 3.44
C HIS A 79 0.23 -4.48 3.75
N LEU A 80 0.95 -3.98 2.73
CA LEU A 80 1.94 -2.91 2.92
C LEU A 80 1.31 -1.60 3.40
N VAL A 81 0.16 -1.21 2.83
CA VAL A 81 -0.55 0.01 3.24
C VAL A 81 -1.07 -0.13 4.68
N TYR A 82 -1.72 -1.25 5.02
CA TYR A 82 -2.26 -1.47 6.36
C TYR A 82 -1.18 -1.52 7.45
N ASN A 83 0.01 -2.06 7.15
CA ASN A 83 1.09 -2.15 8.13
C ASN A 83 1.90 -0.85 8.27
N PHE A 84 2.17 -0.16 7.16
CA PHE A 84 3.14 0.94 7.16
C PHE A 84 2.53 2.33 7.12
N VAL A 85 1.27 2.51 6.74
CA VAL A 85 0.63 3.83 6.76
C VAL A 85 0.00 4.08 8.12
N GLN A 86 0.52 5.06 8.85
CA GLN A 86 0.01 5.46 10.16
C GLN A 86 -0.79 6.76 10.04
N ASN A 87 -1.89 6.89 10.80
CA ASN A 87 -2.74 8.09 10.87
C ASN A 87 -3.50 8.50 9.59
N VAL A 88 -3.57 7.65 8.57
CA VAL A 88 -4.55 7.78 7.48
C VAL A 88 -5.81 7.02 7.88
N ASN A 89 -6.98 7.61 7.65
CA ASN A 89 -8.22 6.87 7.86
C ASN A 89 -8.42 5.88 6.70
N LEU A 90 -7.84 4.69 6.85
CA LEU A 90 -7.94 3.61 5.86
C LEU A 90 -9.38 3.10 5.71
N GLU A 91 -10.32 3.39 6.63
CA GLU A 91 -11.73 3.03 6.47
C GLU A 91 -12.40 3.78 5.30
N LYS A 92 -11.84 4.93 4.89
CA LYS A 92 -12.31 5.70 3.74
C LYS A 92 -11.69 5.28 2.42
N ILE A 93 -10.75 4.33 2.45
CA ILE A 93 -10.00 3.89 1.28
C ILE A 93 -10.38 2.43 1.01
N GLU A 94 -11.07 2.20 -0.10
CA GLU A 94 -11.53 0.87 -0.48
C GLU A 94 -10.88 0.44 -1.80
N PHE A 95 -10.65 -0.86 -1.95
CA PHE A 95 -10.25 -1.43 -3.23
C PHE A 95 -11.46 -2.01 -3.98
N LYS A 96 -11.85 -1.39 -5.09
CA LYS A 96 -12.92 -1.91 -5.96
C LYS A 96 -12.41 -3.02 -6.86
N GLN A 97 -12.62 -4.27 -6.44
CA GLN A 97 -12.27 -5.50 -7.16
C GLN A 97 -12.70 -5.47 -8.64
N ASN A 98 -13.95 -5.13 -8.94
CA ASN A 98 -14.46 -5.09 -10.33
C ASN A 98 -13.73 -4.10 -11.25
N LYS A 99 -13.00 -3.14 -10.68
CA LYS A 99 -12.28 -2.10 -11.42
C LYS A 99 -10.77 -2.22 -11.25
N ASN A 100 -10.29 -3.14 -10.41
CA ASN A 100 -8.89 -3.26 -9.97
C ASN A 100 -8.28 -1.91 -9.55
N LYS A 101 -9.04 -1.11 -8.79
CA LYS A 101 -8.66 0.26 -8.42
C LYS A 101 -9.09 0.63 -7.00
N TRP A 102 -8.23 1.37 -6.33
CA TRP A 102 -8.52 2.07 -5.08
C TRP A 102 -9.47 3.25 -5.32
N VAL A 103 -10.37 3.47 -4.37
CA VAL A 103 -11.36 4.55 -4.37
C VAL A 103 -11.49 5.14 -2.97
N SER A 104 -12.13 6.31 -2.88
CA SER A 104 -12.57 6.85 -1.60
C SER A 104 -14.07 6.61 -1.41
N THR A 105 -14.48 6.20 -0.22
CA THR A 105 -15.86 6.22 0.25
C THR A 105 -16.14 7.59 0.88
N ILE A 106 -17.01 8.38 0.22
CA ILE A 106 -17.49 9.68 0.69
C ILE A 106 -18.54 9.46 1.78
#